data_AF-A0A2H8TY85-F1
#
_entry.id   AF-A0A2H8TY85-F1
#
_cell.length_a   1.000
_cell.length_b   1.000
_cell.length_c   1.000
_cell.angle_alpha   90.00
_cell.angle_beta   90.00
_cell.angle_gamma   90.00
#
_symmetry.space_group_name_H-M   'P 1'
#
loop_
_entity.id
_entity.type
_entity.pdbx_description
1 polymer ?
#
loop_
_entity_poly.entity_id
_entity_poly.type
_entity_poly.pdbx_seq_one_letter_code
_entity_poly.pdbx_strand_id
1 'polypeptide(L)'
;MALASGTKEVIVLKQTQEKDFTYVMKSLFAGGVAGMCSKTAVAPLDRIKILLQAHNKHYANFGVFSGLAEIVKRESFIALYKGNGAQMVRVFPYAAIQFTSFEFYKTLLGS
;
A
#
# COMPACT_ATOMS: atom_id res chain seq x y z
N MET A 1 34.55 -23.24 -32.40
CA MET A 1 34.33 -21.81 -32.03
C MET A 1 32.85 -21.46 -31.79
N ALA A 2 31.87 -22.31 -32.14
CA ALA A 2 30.43 -22.04 -31.91
C ALA A 2 29.91 -22.33 -30.48
N LEU A 3 30.59 -23.20 -29.71
CA LEU A 3 30.11 -23.63 -28.38
C LEU A 3 30.27 -22.56 -27.28
N ALA A 4 31.15 -21.57 -27.45
CA ALA A 4 31.37 -20.50 -26.46
C ALA A 4 30.35 -19.34 -26.57
N SER A 5 29.63 -19.22 -27.69
CA SER A 5 28.63 -18.16 -27.92
C SER A 5 27.32 -18.45 -27.17
N GLY A 6 26.86 -19.71 -27.21
CA GLY A 6 25.63 -20.13 -26.52
C GLY A 6 25.73 -20.05 -24.99
N THR A 7 26.90 -20.33 -24.41
CA THR A 7 27.10 -20.19 -22.96
C THR A 7 27.03 -18.74 -22.51
N LYS A 8 27.57 -17.80 -23.29
CA LYS A 8 27.51 -16.36 -22.97
C LYS A 8 26.09 -15.81 -23.03
N GLU A 9 25.28 -16.21 -24.01
CA GLU A 9 23.86 -15.82 -24.06
C GLU A 9 23.07 -16.36 -22.87
N VAL A 10 23.25 -17.63 -22.50
CA VAL A 10 22.57 -18.22 -21.34
C VAL A 10 22.97 -17.51 -20.03
N ILE A 11 24.24 -17.10 -19.90
CA ILE A 11 24.72 -16.35 -18.73
C ILE A 11 24.14 -14.93 -18.71
N VAL A 12 24.06 -14.25 -19.86
CA VAL A 12 23.49 -12.90 -19.99
C VAL A 12 21.99 -12.90 -19.72
N LEU A 13 21.23 -13.87 -20.24
CA LEU A 13 19.80 -14.02 -19.97
C LEU A 13 19.51 -14.29 -18.49
N LYS A 14 20.36 -15.09 -17.83
CA LYS A 14 20.26 -15.34 -16.39
C LYS A 14 20.59 -14.09 -15.56
N GLN A 15 21.57 -13.29 -15.98
CA GLN A 15 21.91 -12.02 -15.31
C GLN A 15 20.85 -10.92 -15.47
N THR A 16 20.17 -10.84 -16.63
CA THR A 16 19.05 -9.90 -16.83
C THR A 16 17.85 -10.29 -15.97
N GLN A 17 17.44 -11.55 -16.00
CA GLN A 17 16.31 -12.05 -15.20
C GLN A 17 16.50 -11.89 -13.69
N GLU A 18 17.71 -12.15 -13.15
CA GLU A 18 17.96 -12.02 -11.71
C GLU A 18 18.00 -10.55 -11.24
N LYS A 19 18.50 -9.64 -12.10
CA LYS A 19 18.47 -8.20 -11.85
C LYS A 19 17.05 -7.64 -11.90
N ASP A 20 16.22 -8.13 -12.82
CA ASP A 20 14.82 -7.72 -12.95
C ASP A 20 14.00 -8.13 -11.73
N PHE A 21 14.13 -9.39 -11.26
CA PHE A 21 13.41 -9.83 -10.06
C PHE A 21 13.85 -9.09 -8.80
N THR A 22 15.16 -8.87 -8.64
CA THR A 22 15.70 -8.08 -7.51
C THR A 22 15.21 -6.63 -7.55
N TYR A 23 15.13 -6.03 -8.74
CA TYR A 23 14.61 -4.67 -8.93
C TYR A 23 13.11 -4.59 -8.63
N VAL A 24 12.31 -5.55 -9.09
CA VAL A 24 10.87 -5.64 -8.80
C VAL A 24 10.64 -5.79 -7.29
N MET A 25 11.37 -6.69 -6.62
CA MET A 25 11.28 -6.86 -5.17
C MET A 25 11.65 -5.58 -4.42
N LYS A 26 12.76 -4.92 -4.78
CA LYS A 26 13.17 -3.64 -4.18
C LYS A 26 12.12 -2.56 -4.38
N SER A 27 11.54 -2.45 -5.57
CA SER A 27 10.52 -1.45 -5.90
C SER A 27 9.20 -1.73 -5.18
N LEU A 28 8.82 -3.01 -5.04
CA LEU A 28 7.66 -3.43 -4.24
C LEU A 28 7.84 -3.07 -2.77
N PHE A 29 9.01 -3.33 -2.18
CA PHE A 29 9.29 -2.95 -0.80
C PHE A 29 9.33 -1.43 -0.61
N ALA A 30 10.02 -0.71 -1.50
CA ALA A 30 10.09 0.76 -1.44
C ALA A 30 8.70 1.39 -1.60
N GLY A 31 7.91 0.94 -2.58
CA GLY A 31 6.54 1.39 -2.80
C GLY A 31 5.60 1.00 -1.66
N GLY A 32 5.76 -0.21 -1.10
CA GLY A 32 5.00 -0.68 0.05
C GLY A 32 5.25 0.16 1.30
N VAL A 33 6.52 0.44 1.62
CA VAL A 33 6.88 1.31 2.75
C VAL A 33 6.42 2.74 2.53
N ALA A 34 6.62 3.30 1.34
CA ALA A 34 6.14 4.63 1.00
C ALA A 34 4.60 4.73 1.12
N GLY A 35 3.87 3.71 0.67
CA GLY A 35 2.42 3.61 0.79
C GLY A 35 1.95 3.53 2.25
N MET A 36 2.62 2.75 3.09
CA MET A 36 2.33 2.67 4.53
C MET A 36 2.58 4.01 5.23
N CYS A 37 3.69 4.69 4.92
CA CYS A 37 3.99 6.02 5.45
C CYS A 37 2.93 7.04 5.03
N SER A 38 2.57 7.07 3.74
CA SER A 38 1.52 7.95 3.21
C SER A 38 0.20 7.71 3.94
N LYS A 39 -0.23 6.46 4.05
CA LYS A 39 -1.51 6.08 4.68
C LYS A 39 -1.53 6.39 6.18
N THR A 40 -0.38 6.30 6.84
CA THR A 40 -0.23 6.74 8.23
C THR A 40 -0.36 8.25 8.36
N ALA A 41 0.21 9.04 7.44
CA ALA A 41 0.05 10.49 7.45
C ALA A 41 -1.40 10.95 7.27
N VAL A 42 -2.21 10.25 6.45
CA VAL A 42 -3.64 10.54 6.27
C VAL A 42 -4.59 9.89 7.29
N ALA A 43 -4.11 8.96 8.13
CA ALA A 43 -4.96 8.23 9.08
C ALA A 43 -5.79 9.12 10.03
N PRO A 44 -5.28 10.23 10.59
CA PRO A 44 -6.09 11.14 11.42
C PRO A 44 -7.26 11.74 10.64
N LEU A 45 -7.04 12.13 9.38
CA LEU A 45 -8.07 12.71 8.52
C LEU A 45 -9.13 11.68 8.12
N ASP A 46 -8.72 10.45 7.81
CA ASP A 46 -9.66 9.36 7.51
C ASP A 46 -10.53 9.04 8.74
N ARG A 47 -9.95 9.06 9.94
CA ARG A 47 -10.67 8.82 11.19
C ARG A 47 -11.78 9.86 11.39
N ILE A 48 -11.47 11.15 11.34
CA ILE A 48 -12.49 12.19 11.56
C ILE A 48 -13.58 12.17 10.48
N LYS A 49 -13.23 11.90 9.21
CA LYS A 49 -14.21 11.73 8.14
C LYS A 49 -15.20 10.61 8.45
N ILE A 50 -14.72 9.46 8.91
CA ILE A 50 -15.58 8.32 9.30
C ILE A 50 -16.49 8.71 10.47
N LEU A 51 -15.99 9.37 11.51
CA LEU A 51 -16.82 9.79 12.65
C LEU A 51 -17.90 10.80 12.27
N LEU A 52 -17.58 11.74 11.36
CA LEU A 52 -18.54 12.71 10.85
C LEU A 52 -19.61 12.06 9.97
N GLN A 53 -19.20 11.20 9.03
CA GLN A 53 -20.13 10.49 8.14
C GLN A 53 -21.03 9.50 8.89
N ALA A 54 -20.50 8.86 9.93
CA ALA A 54 -21.27 7.97 10.81
C ALA A 54 -22.24 8.71 11.75
N HIS A 55 -22.37 10.05 11.65
CA HIS A 55 -23.21 10.88 12.52
C HIS A 55 -22.98 10.59 14.01
N ASN A 56 -21.70 10.45 14.40
CA ASN A 56 -21.38 10.17 15.78
C ASN A 56 -21.85 11.34 16.66
N LYS A 57 -22.74 11.09 17.63
CA LYS A 57 -23.41 12.12 18.44
C LYS A 57 -22.45 13.11 19.09
N HIS A 58 -21.23 12.66 19.40
CA HIS A 58 -20.19 13.51 20.01
C HIS A 58 -19.44 14.40 19.02
N TYR A 59 -19.39 14.03 17.74
CA TYR A 59 -18.53 14.68 16.74
C TYR A 59 -19.30 15.30 15.57
N ALA A 60 -20.58 14.97 15.39
CA ALA A 60 -21.42 15.39 14.26
C ALA A 60 -21.55 16.91 14.09
N ASN A 61 -21.40 17.69 15.16
CA ASN A 61 -21.50 19.16 15.13
C ASN A 61 -20.14 19.86 15.03
N PHE A 62 -19.02 19.12 15.00
CA PHE A 62 -17.69 19.70 14.95
C PHE A 62 -17.17 19.77 13.50
N GLY A 63 -16.47 20.87 13.16
CA GLY A 63 -15.68 20.94 11.93
C GLY A 63 -14.48 19.99 11.97
N VAL A 64 -13.86 19.73 10.81
CA VAL A 64 -12.77 18.74 10.67
C VAL A 64 -11.62 18.97 11.67
N PHE A 65 -11.10 20.20 11.76
CA PHE A 65 -10.00 20.54 12.67
C PHE A 65 -10.42 20.52 14.14
N SER A 66 -11.62 21.01 14.45
CA SER A 66 -12.17 21.01 15.81
C SER A 66 -12.42 19.58 16.31
N GLY A 67 -12.92 18.71 15.45
CA GLY A 67 -13.13 17.29 15.75
C GLY A 67 -11.82 16.53 15.97
N LEU A 68 -10.78 16.81 15.17
CA LEU A 68 -9.45 16.25 15.40
C LEU A 68 -8.88 16.66 16.77
N ALA A 69 -8.95 17.96 17.10
CA ALA A 69 -8.51 18.46 18.39
C ALA A 69 -9.30 17.82 19.55
N GLU A 70 -10.60 17.61 19.38
CA GLU A 70 -11.46 17.00 20.38
C GLU A 70 -11.15 15.50 20.59
N ILE A 71 -10.81 14.76 19.52
CA ILE A 71 -10.34 13.37 19.62
C ILE A 71 -9.07 13.29 20.46
N VAL A 72 -8.09 14.17 20.19
CA VAL A 72 -6.83 14.18 20.96
C VAL A 72 -7.07 14.54 22.42
N LYS A 73 -7.96 15.51 22.70
CA LYS A 73 -8.31 15.93 24.06
C LYS A 73 -9.05 14.87 24.86
N ARG A 74 -9.96 14.10 24.22
CA ARG A 74 -10.81 13.11 24.90
C ARG A 74 -10.21 11.71 24.97
N GLU A 75 -9.62 11.25 23.86
CA GLU A 75 -9.21 9.85 23.69
C GLU A 75 -7.69 9.67 23.60
N SER A 76 -6.91 10.75 23.55
CA SER A 76 -5.45 10.81 23.36
C SER A 76 -4.98 10.83 21.90
N PHE A 77 -3.71 11.20 21.68
CA PHE A 77 -3.10 11.31 20.34
C PHE A 77 -3.13 9.99 19.54
N ILE A 78 -2.87 8.86 20.21
CA ILE A 78 -2.90 7.52 19.59
C ILE A 78 -4.32 7.17 19.10
N ALA A 79 -5.34 7.74 19.72
CA ALA A 79 -6.71 7.53 19.30
C ALA A 79 -7.02 8.15 17.94
N LEU A 80 -6.15 8.94 17.32
CA LEU A 80 -6.31 9.33 15.90
C LEU A 80 -6.07 8.15 14.93
N TYR A 81 -5.31 7.14 15.36
CA TYR A 81 -4.88 6.01 14.52
C TYR A 81 -5.64 4.70 14.78
N LYS A 82 -6.56 4.67 15.76
CA LYS A 82 -7.45 3.51 16.01
C LYS A 82 -8.18 3.16 14.70
N GLY A 83 -8.11 1.89 14.30
CA GLY A 83 -8.66 1.38 13.04
C GLY A 83 -7.68 1.39 11.85
N ASN A 84 -6.55 2.09 11.91
CA ASN A 84 -5.54 2.07 10.83
C ASN A 84 -4.96 0.66 10.60
N GLY A 85 -4.74 -0.11 11.66
CA GLY A 85 -4.28 -1.50 11.56
C GLY A 85 -5.27 -2.42 10.85
N ALA A 86 -6.57 -2.32 11.17
CA ALA A 86 -7.62 -3.07 10.47
C ALA A 86 -7.69 -2.70 8.98
N GLN A 87 -7.46 -1.44 8.66
CA GLN A 87 -7.36 -0.97 7.29
C GLN A 87 -6.16 -1.59 6.56
N MET A 88 -5.00 -1.76 7.20
CA MET A 88 -3.85 -2.44 6.60
C MET A 88 -4.13 -3.92 6.31
N VAL A 89 -4.74 -4.62 7.27
CA VAL A 89 -5.13 -6.03 7.12
C VAL A 89 -6.09 -6.23 5.95
N ARG A 90 -6.98 -5.26 5.68
CA ARG A 90 -7.88 -5.29 4.52
C ARG A 90 -7.15 -5.00 3.20
N VAL A 91 -6.22 -4.06 3.20
CA VAL A 91 -5.53 -3.63 1.98
C VAL A 91 -4.60 -4.74 1.45
N PHE A 92 -3.99 -5.53 2.33
CA PHE A 92 -3.08 -6.60 1.94
C PHE A 92 -3.70 -7.65 0.98
N PRO A 93 -4.81 -8.34 1.31
CA PRO A 93 -5.43 -9.32 0.41
C PRO A 93 -6.00 -8.65 -0.85
N TYR A 94 -6.51 -7.42 -0.73
CA TYR A 94 -6.98 -6.65 -1.89
C TYR A 94 -5.83 -6.40 -2.89
N ALA A 95 -4.67 -5.96 -2.41
CA ALA A 95 -3.49 -5.73 -3.23
C ALA A 95 -2.97 -7.04 -3.85
N ALA A 96 -2.97 -8.14 -3.10
CA ALA A 96 -2.57 -9.45 -3.61
C ALA A 96 -3.45 -9.91 -4.79
N ILE A 97 -4.78 -9.86 -4.62
CA ILE A 97 -5.73 -10.23 -5.68
C ILE A 97 -5.59 -9.29 -6.88
N GLN A 98 -5.43 -7.99 -6.64
CA GLN A 98 -5.28 -7.01 -7.71
C GLN A 98 -4.02 -7.26 -8.53
N PHE A 99 -2.90 -7.56 -7.87
CA PHE A 99 -1.63 -7.88 -8.54
C PHE A 99 -1.72 -9.20 -9.33
N THR A 100 -2.25 -10.26 -8.72
CA THR A 100 -2.43 -11.55 -9.40
C THR A 100 -3.37 -11.43 -10.60
N SER A 101 -4.49 -10.72 -10.44
CA SER A 101 -5.44 -10.48 -11.54
C SER A 101 -4.79 -9.67 -12.65
N PHE A 102 -4.05 -8.62 -12.31
CA PHE A 102 -3.38 -7.77 -13.30
C PHE A 102 -2.37 -8.57 -14.14
N GLU A 103 -1.50 -9.36 -13.51
CA GLU A 103 -0.55 -10.21 -14.24
C GLU A 103 -1.27 -11.23 -15.11
N PHE A 104 -2.32 -11.88 -14.60
CA PHE A 104 -3.12 -12.82 -15.37
C PHE A 104 -3.73 -12.19 -16.63
N TYR A 105 -4.41 -11.05 -16.48
CA TYR A 105 -5.03 -10.36 -17.61
C TYR A 105 -4.01 -9.76 -18.56
N LYS A 106 -2.87 -9.28 -18.06
CA LYS A 106 -1.78 -8.77 -18.90
C LYS A 106 -1.19 -9.87 -19.79
N THR A 107 -1.02 -11.08 -19.26
CA THR A 107 -0.59 -12.23 -20.07
C THR A 107 -1.66 -12.67 -21.07
N LEU A 108 -2.95 -12.62 -20.70
CA LEU A 108 -4.05 -13.04 -21.56
C LEU A 108 -4.35 -12.07 -22.70
N LEU A 109 -4.37 -10.76 -22.44
CA LEU A 109 -4.76 -9.71 -23.38
C LEU A 109 -3.57 -9.04 -24.07
N GLY A 110 -2.35 -9.20 -23.54
CA GLY A 110 -1.11 -8.67 -24.13
C GLY A 110 -0.47 -9.59 -25.17
N SER A 111 -1.22 -10.55 -25.72
CA SER A 111 -0.86 -11.33 -26.93
C SER A 111 -1.19 -10.55 -28.20
#